data_AF-A0A2E7I7L8-F1
#
_entry.id   AF-A0A2E7I7L8-F1
#
_cell.length_a   1.000
_cell.length_b   1.000
_cell.length_c   1.000
_cell.angle_alpha   90.00
_cell.angle_beta   90.00
_cell.angle_gamma   90.00
#
_symmetry.space_group_name_H-M   'P 1'
#
loop_
_entity.id
_entity.type
_entity.pdbx_description
1 polymer ?
#
loop_
_entity_poly.entity_id
_entity_poly.type
_entity_poly.pdbx_seq_one_letter_code
_entity_poly.pdbx_strand_id
1 'polypeptide(L)'
;SLSLRRVFITVTGFTIGHSITLALAALELIQPSTVAIEALIGFTILLVASQALLLEDQKNLIFLKSSVCFLIILGLFSLIFGGIISPLTWLGLIIFTVSYSNLVETKKDAKTYSPALTLVFGLIHGFGFASVLLELGLPKGKAVSSLFGFNLGVEFGQILVVTLAISTLYVLGKTKLIKYKENLYNISALFLIALGTFWFVGRVFSL
;
A
#
# COMPACT_ATOMS: atom_id res chain seq x y z
N SER A 1 22.90 4.54 1.09
CA SER A 1 23.03 3.14 1.52
C SER A 1 21.68 2.66 2.03
N LEU A 2 21.21 1.48 1.60
CA LEU A 2 20.10 0.79 2.26
C LEU A 2 20.59 0.40 3.66
N SER A 3 20.14 1.13 4.68
CA SER A 3 20.42 0.73 6.06
C SER A 3 19.53 -0.46 6.37
N LEU A 4 20.09 -1.64 6.64
CA LEU A 4 19.34 -2.83 7.05
C LEU A 4 18.39 -2.52 8.22
N ARG A 5 18.83 -1.66 9.15
CA ARG A 5 18.01 -1.15 10.26
C ARG A 5 16.72 -0.48 9.76
N ARG A 6 16.81 0.32 8.70
CA ARG A 6 15.65 1.01 8.13
C ARG A 6 14.68 0.04 7.49
N VAL A 7 15.19 -0.91 6.72
CA VAL A 7 14.36 -1.95 6.10
C VAL A 7 13.61 -2.74 7.18
N PHE A 8 14.31 -3.17 8.23
CA PHE A 8 13.70 -3.85 9.37
C PHE A 8 12.60 -3.00 10.03
N ILE A 9 12.88 -1.73 10.36
CA ILE A 9 11.89 -0.82 10.96
C ILE A 9 10.66 -0.66 10.06
N THR A 10 10.85 -0.56 8.74
CA THR A 10 9.76 -0.43 7.76
C THR A 10 8.90 -1.68 7.70
N VAL A 11 9.52 -2.87 7.62
CA VAL A 11 8.81 -4.16 7.59
C VAL A 11 8.00 -4.35 8.87
N THR A 12 8.66 -4.25 10.02
CA THR A 12 8.00 -4.42 11.32
C THR A 12 6.96 -3.33 11.58
N GLY A 13 7.20 -2.09 11.15
CA GLY A 13 6.24 -1.00 11.26
C GLY A 13 4.93 -1.30 10.52
N PHE A 14 5.02 -1.84 9.31
CA PHE A 14 3.84 -2.31 8.58
C PHE A 14 3.11 -3.41 9.33
N THR A 15 3.81 -4.44 9.80
CA THR A 15 3.21 -5.56 10.54
C THR A 15 2.54 -5.10 11.83
N ILE A 16 3.13 -4.15 12.56
CA ILE A 16 2.52 -3.56 13.76
C ILE A 16 1.19 -2.88 13.39
N GLY A 17 1.20 -1.98 12.40
CA GLY A 17 -0.04 -1.31 11.96
C GLY A 17 -1.10 -2.33 11.52
N HIS A 18 -0.69 -3.30 10.72
CA HIS A 18 -1.56 -4.37 10.24
C HIS A 18 -2.16 -5.19 11.39
N SER A 19 -1.34 -5.54 12.38
CA SER A 19 -1.77 -6.29 13.56
C SER A 19 -2.82 -5.54 14.37
N ILE A 20 -2.65 -4.23 14.51
CA ILE A 20 -3.58 -3.38 15.26
C ILE A 20 -4.95 -3.40 14.59
N THR A 21 -5.04 -3.15 13.28
CA THR A 21 -6.35 -3.07 12.61
C THR A 21 -7.01 -4.42 12.43
N LEU A 22 -6.22 -5.48 12.23
CA LEU A 22 -6.73 -6.84 12.22
C LEU A 22 -7.30 -7.23 13.60
N ALA A 23 -6.64 -6.84 14.69
CA ALA A 23 -7.14 -7.07 16.05
C ALA A 23 -8.42 -6.26 16.33
N LEU A 24 -8.45 -4.98 15.94
CA LEU A 24 -9.63 -4.12 16.10
C LEU A 24 -10.85 -4.70 15.36
N ALA A 25 -10.64 -5.22 14.16
CA ALA A 25 -11.71 -5.80 13.37
C ALA A 25 -12.12 -7.20 13.85
N ALA A 26 -11.15 -8.05 14.25
CA ALA A 26 -11.43 -9.37 14.83
C ALA A 26 -12.14 -9.30 16.19
N LEU A 27 -11.91 -8.23 16.95
CA LEU A 27 -12.67 -7.91 18.18
C LEU A 27 -13.98 -7.19 17.89
N GLU A 28 -14.34 -7.01 16.61
CA GLU A 28 -15.55 -6.33 16.15
C GLU A 28 -15.67 -4.87 16.63
N LEU A 29 -14.57 -4.25 17.07
CA LEU A 29 -14.53 -2.86 17.58
C LEU A 29 -14.68 -1.84 16.45
N ILE A 30 -14.15 -2.15 15.26
CA ILE A 30 -14.23 -1.30 14.07
C ILE A 30 -14.53 -2.18 12.87
N GLN A 31 -15.61 -1.87 12.15
CA GLN A 31 -16.03 -2.59 10.94
C GLN A 31 -16.16 -1.60 9.78
N PRO A 32 -15.05 -1.29 9.08
CA PRO A 32 -15.09 -0.38 7.94
C PRO A 32 -15.74 -1.06 6.73
N SER A 33 -16.16 -0.25 5.75
CA SER A 33 -16.64 -0.77 4.47
C SER A 33 -15.52 -1.52 3.75
N THR A 34 -15.71 -2.83 3.53
CA THR A 34 -14.76 -3.69 2.82
C THR A 34 -14.42 -3.11 1.44
N VAL A 35 -15.43 -2.69 0.68
CA VAL A 35 -15.25 -2.12 -0.66
C VAL A 35 -14.37 -0.87 -0.62
N ALA A 36 -14.59 0.01 0.36
CA ALA A 36 -13.79 1.23 0.51
C ALA A 36 -12.33 0.93 0.88
N ILE A 37 -12.11 -0.04 1.79
CA ILE A 37 -10.76 -0.45 2.21
C ILE A 37 -10.01 -1.12 1.05
N GLU A 38 -10.63 -2.03 0.31
CA GLU A 38 -9.98 -2.69 -0.83
C GLU A 38 -9.67 -1.70 -1.96
N ALA A 39 -10.58 -0.76 -2.23
CA ALA A 39 -10.31 0.34 -3.16
C ALA A 39 -9.13 1.19 -2.69
N LEU A 40 -9.07 1.53 -1.40
CA LEU A 40 -7.96 2.27 -0.82
C LEU A 40 -6.64 1.48 -0.91
N ILE A 41 -6.63 0.18 -0.65
CA ILE A 41 -5.44 -0.69 -0.80
C ILE A 41 -4.94 -0.62 -2.24
N GLY A 42 -5.80 -0.91 -3.23
CA GLY A 42 -5.44 -0.84 -4.65
C GLY A 42 -4.91 0.54 -5.05
N PHE A 43 -5.58 1.60 -4.58
CA PHE A 43 -5.16 2.98 -4.84
C PHE A 43 -3.81 3.32 -4.20
N THR A 44 -3.53 2.88 -2.97
CA THR A 44 -2.23 3.14 -2.33
C THR A 44 -1.08 2.45 -3.05
N ILE A 45 -1.28 1.25 -3.61
CA ILE A 45 -0.29 0.59 -4.47
C ILE A 45 -0.02 1.43 -5.72
N LEU A 46 -1.08 1.86 -6.41
CA LEU A 46 -0.99 2.75 -7.57
C LEU A 46 -0.24 4.05 -7.24
N LEU A 47 -0.63 4.72 -6.15
CA LEU A 47 -0.09 6.00 -5.72
C LEU A 47 1.41 5.90 -5.40
N VAL A 48 1.80 4.94 -4.56
CA VAL A 48 3.19 4.76 -4.13
C VAL A 48 4.07 4.31 -5.30
N ALA A 49 3.60 3.40 -6.16
CA ALA A 49 4.36 2.95 -7.33
C ALA A 49 4.54 4.06 -8.38
N SER A 50 3.50 4.87 -8.61
CA SER A 50 3.58 6.05 -9.49
C SER A 50 4.54 7.10 -8.94
N GLN A 51 4.46 7.36 -7.63
CA GLN A 51 5.38 8.29 -7.00
C GLN A 51 6.82 7.79 -7.06
N ALA A 52 7.06 6.50 -6.90
CA ALA A 52 8.40 5.91 -6.98
C ALA A 52 9.11 6.19 -8.32
N LEU A 53 8.37 6.38 -9.42
CA LEU A 53 8.91 6.77 -10.73
C LEU A 53 9.07 8.28 -10.91
N LEU A 54 8.19 9.06 -10.30
CA LEU A 54 8.07 10.51 -10.52
C LEU A 54 8.69 11.36 -9.39
N LEU A 55 9.18 10.73 -8.31
CA LEU A 55 9.72 11.44 -7.16
C LEU A 55 11.06 12.09 -7.49
N GLU A 56 11.10 13.40 -7.39
CA GLU A 56 12.26 14.23 -7.70
C GLU A 56 12.95 14.72 -6.41
N ASP A 57 14.14 15.29 -6.56
CA ASP A 57 14.89 15.88 -5.44
C ASP A 57 14.36 17.28 -5.06
N GLN A 58 13.69 17.96 -6.01
CA GLN A 58 13.01 19.23 -5.78
C GLN A 58 11.50 19.03 -5.76
N LYS A 59 10.79 19.97 -5.12
CA LYS A 59 9.34 19.97 -5.04
C LYS A 59 8.74 20.05 -6.44
N ASN A 60 7.94 19.06 -6.79
CA ASN A 60 7.21 19.02 -8.05
C ASN A 60 5.74 18.69 -7.80
N LEU A 61 4.86 19.65 -8.10
CA LEU A 61 3.41 19.51 -7.88
C LEU A 61 2.71 18.71 -8.99
N ILE A 62 3.41 18.34 -10.07
CA ILE A 62 2.82 17.58 -11.18
C ILE A 62 2.21 16.26 -10.68
N PHE A 63 2.92 15.55 -9.80
CA PHE A 63 2.43 14.30 -9.22
C PHE A 63 1.13 14.48 -8.42
N LEU A 64 1.10 15.46 -7.52
CA LEU A 64 -0.11 15.78 -6.74
C LEU A 64 -1.28 16.15 -7.65
N LYS A 65 -1.06 17.09 -8.58
CA LYS A 65 -2.11 17.59 -9.48
C LYS A 65 -2.66 16.49 -10.37
N SER A 66 -1.79 15.66 -10.97
CA SER A 66 -2.21 14.55 -11.82
C SER A 66 -2.97 13.48 -11.02
N SER A 67 -2.54 13.12 -9.82
CA SER A 67 -3.21 12.14 -8.97
C SER A 67 -4.60 12.62 -8.52
N VAL A 68 -4.72 13.88 -8.11
CA VAL A 68 -6.02 14.48 -7.74
C VAL A 68 -6.94 14.61 -8.96
N CYS A 69 -6.40 15.01 -10.11
CA CYS A 69 -7.16 15.09 -11.36
C CYS A 69 -7.69 13.70 -11.77
N PHE A 70 -6.86 12.67 -11.70
CA PHE A 70 -7.25 11.28 -11.95
C PHE A 70 -8.41 10.85 -11.05
N LEU A 71 -8.33 11.11 -9.74
CA LEU A 71 -9.41 10.78 -8.79
C LEU A 71 -10.70 11.54 -9.10
N ILE A 72 -10.63 12.82 -9.42
CA ILE A 72 -11.82 13.62 -9.76
C ILE A 72 -12.47 13.09 -11.04
N ILE A 73 -11.68 12.85 -12.09
CA ILE A 73 -12.19 12.34 -13.36
C ILE A 73 -12.83 10.97 -13.17
N LEU A 74 -12.12 10.04 -12.50
CA LEU A 74 -12.65 8.70 -12.25
C LEU A 74 -13.87 8.73 -11.32
N GLY A 75 -13.90 9.63 -10.34
CA GLY A 75 -15.04 9.85 -9.46
C GLY A 75 -16.28 10.29 -10.23
N LEU A 76 -16.16 11.32 -11.06
CA LEU A 76 -17.24 11.80 -11.93
C LEU A 76 -17.68 10.72 -12.91
N PHE A 77 -16.73 10.00 -13.52
CA PHE A 77 -17.02 8.86 -14.39
C PHE A 77 -17.79 7.77 -13.63
N SER A 78 -17.39 7.45 -12.40
CA SER A 78 -18.09 6.47 -11.58
C SER A 78 -19.54 6.84 -11.30
N LEU A 79 -19.84 8.13 -11.10
CA LEU A 79 -21.22 8.60 -10.88
C LEU A 79 -22.11 8.39 -12.11
N ILE A 80 -21.53 8.46 -13.31
CA ILE A 80 -22.26 8.31 -14.58
C ILE A 80 -22.42 6.82 -14.94
N PHE A 81 -21.40 6.00 -14.68
CA PHE A 81 -21.31 4.60 -15.12
C PHE A 81 -21.60 3.58 -14.01
N GLY A 82 -22.23 3.99 -12.91
CA GLY A 82 -22.72 3.07 -11.88
C GLY A 82 -21.64 2.51 -10.94
N GLY A 83 -20.65 3.33 -10.58
CA GLY A 83 -19.66 2.98 -9.56
C GLY A 83 -20.30 2.75 -8.19
N ILE A 84 -19.74 1.80 -7.43
CA ILE A 84 -20.30 1.31 -6.18
C ILE A 84 -19.68 1.95 -4.92
N ILE A 85 -18.53 2.64 -5.06
CA ILE A 85 -17.90 3.29 -3.91
C ILE A 85 -18.60 4.60 -3.55
N SER A 86 -18.75 4.86 -2.26
CA SER A 86 -19.50 6.01 -1.77
C SER A 86 -18.80 7.35 -2.06
N PRO A 87 -19.54 8.47 -2.18
CA PRO A 87 -18.94 9.81 -2.30
C PRO A 87 -17.97 10.16 -1.16
N LEU A 88 -18.22 9.65 0.05
CA LEU A 88 -17.32 9.82 1.20
C LEU A 88 -15.98 9.10 0.98
N THR A 89 -15.99 7.95 0.30
CA THR A 89 -14.76 7.22 -0.06
C THR A 89 -13.92 8.04 -1.04
N TRP A 90 -14.55 8.63 -2.07
CA TRP A 90 -13.88 9.54 -3.01
C TRP A 90 -13.25 10.74 -2.30
N LEU A 91 -14.00 11.38 -1.40
CA LEU A 91 -13.48 12.48 -0.58
C LEU A 91 -12.28 12.03 0.26
N GLY A 92 -12.38 10.87 0.90
CA GLY A 92 -11.30 10.28 1.68
C GLY A 92 -10.04 10.01 0.84
N LEU A 93 -10.19 9.47 -0.38
CA LEU A 93 -9.07 9.24 -1.30
C LEU A 93 -8.39 10.54 -1.72
N ILE A 94 -9.15 11.61 -1.97
CA ILE A 94 -8.60 12.92 -2.31
C ILE A 94 -7.85 13.51 -1.12
N ILE A 95 -8.45 13.50 0.07
CA ILE A 95 -7.80 13.99 1.30
C ILE A 95 -6.50 13.21 1.54
N PHE A 96 -6.56 11.88 1.47
CA PHE A 96 -5.40 11.03 1.63
C PHE A 96 -4.30 11.37 0.61
N THR A 97 -4.64 11.53 -0.67
CA THR A 97 -3.70 11.88 -1.74
C THR A 97 -3.01 13.21 -1.49
N VAL A 98 -3.77 14.23 -1.09
CA VAL A 98 -3.25 15.57 -0.77
C VAL A 98 -2.34 15.50 0.45
N SER A 99 -2.79 14.88 1.54
CA SER A 99 -2.02 14.73 2.78
C SER A 99 -0.72 13.95 2.54
N TYR A 100 -0.80 12.82 1.84
CA TYR A 100 0.35 11.98 1.51
C TYR A 100 1.36 12.72 0.64
N SER A 101 0.91 13.37 -0.43
CA SER A 101 1.81 14.05 -1.37
C SER A 101 2.46 15.30 -0.76
N ASN A 102 1.77 16.00 0.15
CA ASN A 102 2.33 17.12 0.90
C ASN A 102 3.32 16.66 1.98
N LEU A 103 3.12 15.45 2.53
CA LEU A 103 4.07 14.86 3.48
C LEU A 103 5.32 14.34 2.76
N VAL A 104 5.16 13.81 1.55
CA VAL A 104 6.21 13.20 0.73
C VAL A 104 6.41 13.99 -0.56
N GLU A 105 7.00 15.18 -0.44
CA GLU A 105 7.23 16.05 -1.60
C GLU A 105 8.52 15.71 -2.35
N THR A 106 9.54 15.22 -1.64
CA THR A 106 10.88 14.95 -2.20
C THR A 106 11.39 13.56 -1.84
N LYS A 107 12.45 13.10 -2.53
CA LYS A 107 13.19 11.88 -2.16
C LYS A 107 13.72 11.91 -0.72
N LYS A 108 14.02 13.09 -0.18
CA LYS A 108 14.46 13.24 1.22
C LYS A 108 13.31 12.98 2.19
N ASP A 109 12.11 13.46 1.87
CA ASP A 109 10.92 13.28 2.69
C ASP A 109 10.49 11.82 2.70
N ALA A 110 10.46 11.18 1.52
CA ALA A 110 10.17 9.75 1.41
C ALA A 110 11.10 8.90 2.28
N LYS A 111 12.40 9.24 2.30
CA LYS A 111 13.33 8.60 3.24
C LYS A 111 12.94 8.95 4.68
N THR A 112 12.77 10.21 5.03
CA THR A 112 12.53 10.64 6.42
C THR A 112 11.28 9.98 7.01
N TYR A 113 10.17 9.98 6.28
CA TYR A 113 8.86 9.55 6.76
C TYR A 113 8.53 8.08 6.50
N SER A 114 9.35 7.36 5.72
CA SER A 114 9.11 5.94 5.38
C SER A 114 8.71 5.06 6.58
N PRO A 115 9.38 5.10 7.76
CA PRO A 115 8.96 4.30 8.92
C PRO A 115 7.53 4.57 9.40
N ALA A 116 7.12 5.84 9.44
CA ALA A 116 5.78 6.22 9.89
C ALA A 116 4.73 5.87 8.82
N LEU A 117 5.05 6.13 7.55
CA LEU A 117 4.17 5.81 6.42
C LEU A 117 3.88 4.31 6.32
N THR A 118 4.88 3.46 6.56
CA THR A 118 4.68 2.00 6.47
C THR A 118 3.79 1.48 7.58
N LEU A 119 3.82 2.09 8.77
CA LEU A 119 2.86 1.83 9.83
C LEU A 119 1.44 2.24 9.43
N VAL A 120 1.27 3.44 8.85
CA VAL A 120 -0.03 3.93 8.36
C VAL A 120 -0.58 3.02 7.25
N PHE A 121 0.25 2.61 6.30
CA PHE A 121 -0.15 1.64 5.29
C PHE A 121 -0.54 0.30 5.90
N GLY A 122 0.20 -0.18 6.91
CA GLY A 122 -0.14 -1.37 7.68
C GLY A 122 -1.54 -1.27 8.29
N LEU A 123 -1.86 -0.15 8.94
CA LEU A 123 -3.20 0.09 9.51
C LEU A 123 -4.29 -0.06 8.43
N ILE A 124 -4.10 0.58 7.28
CA ILE A 124 -5.06 0.50 6.17
C ILE A 124 -5.23 -0.95 5.67
N HIS A 125 -4.12 -1.65 5.46
CA HIS A 125 -4.13 -2.99 4.84
C HIS A 125 -4.73 -4.06 5.77
N GLY A 126 -4.55 -3.95 7.08
CA GLY A 126 -5.08 -4.94 8.04
C GLY A 126 -6.60 -5.05 8.03
N PHE A 127 -7.32 -3.98 7.66
CA PHE A 127 -8.78 -4.04 7.50
C PHE A 127 -9.22 -4.85 6.28
N GLY A 128 -8.39 -4.95 5.23
CA GLY A 128 -8.75 -5.69 4.01
C GLY A 128 -8.84 -7.20 4.22
N PHE A 129 -8.13 -7.73 5.23
CA PHE A 129 -8.15 -9.15 5.57
C PHE A 129 -9.13 -9.49 6.69
N ALA A 130 -9.68 -8.49 7.36
CA ALA A 130 -10.57 -8.69 8.49
C ALA A 130 -11.92 -9.32 8.10
N SER A 131 -12.45 -8.96 6.93
CA SER A 131 -13.67 -9.56 6.37
C SER A 131 -13.53 -11.08 6.22
N VAL A 132 -12.38 -11.54 5.73
CA VAL A 132 -12.06 -12.97 5.58
C VAL A 132 -12.02 -13.68 6.93
N LEU A 133 -11.43 -13.08 7.96
CA LEU A 133 -11.37 -13.70 9.30
C LEU A 133 -12.75 -13.83 9.95
N LEU A 134 -13.64 -12.86 9.73
CA LEU A 134 -15.03 -12.92 10.21
C LEU A 134 -15.82 -14.02 9.47
N GLU A 135 -15.64 -14.14 8.16
CA GLU A 135 -16.26 -15.19 7.34
C GLU A 135 -15.81 -16.60 7.72
N LEU A 136 -14.55 -16.77 8.14
CA LEU A 136 -14.02 -18.06 8.58
C LEU A 136 -14.61 -18.57 9.90
N GLY A 137 -15.42 -17.77 10.61
CA GLY A 137 -16.17 -18.21 11.79
C GLY A 137 -15.31 -18.69 12.96
N LEU A 138 -14.10 -18.14 13.12
CA LEU A 138 -13.15 -18.60 14.13
C LEU A 138 -13.73 -18.44 15.55
N PRO A 139 -13.62 -19.48 16.41
CA PRO A 139 -14.05 -19.37 17.80
C PRO A 139 -13.33 -18.22 18.51
N LYS A 140 -14.07 -17.35 19.23
CA LYS A 140 -13.53 -16.13 19.86
C LYS A 140 -12.30 -16.39 20.76
N GLY A 141 -12.20 -17.58 21.37
CA GLY A 141 -11.04 -17.99 22.18
C GLY A 141 -9.75 -18.32 21.41
N LYS A 142 -9.83 -18.56 20.09
CA LYS A 142 -8.68 -18.84 19.21
C LYS A 142 -8.26 -17.64 18.35
N ALA A 143 -9.04 -16.55 18.35
CA ALA A 143 -8.79 -15.37 17.54
C ALA A 143 -7.38 -14.81 17.79
N VAL A 144 -6.97 -14.64 19.05
CA VAL A 144 -5.65 -14.10 19.40
C VAL A 144 -4.51 -14.97 18.85
N SER A 145 -4.60 -16.30 19.01
CA SER A 145 -3.58 -17.22 18.47
C SER A 145 -3.54 -17.24 16.94
N SER A 146 -4.70 -17.16 16.27
CA SER A 146 -4.78 -17.11 14.81
C SER A 146 -4.22 -15.80 14.27
N LEU A 147 -4.53 -14.67 14.90
CA LEU A 147 -3.99 -13.35 14.57
C LEU A 147 -2.47 -13.32 14.74
N PHE A 148 -1.97 -13.87 15.85
CA PHE A 148 -0.54 -13.97 16.09
C PHE A 148 0.17 -14.81 15.03
N GLY A 149 -0.34 -16.01 14.72
CA GLY A 149 0.21 -16.88 13.68
C GLY A 149 0.17 -16.25 12.29
N PHE A 150 -0.92 -15.56 11.95
CA PHE A 150 -1.06 -14.82 10.71
C PHE A 150 -0.01 -13.70 10.60
N ASN A 151 0.14 -12.87 11.63
CA ASN A 151 1.12 -11.77 11.62
C ASN A 151 2.57 -12.27 11.58
N LEU A 152 2.88 -13.39 12.24
CA LEU A 152 4.18 -14.06 12.09
C LEU A 152 4.42 -14.52 10.65
N GLY A 153 3.40 -15.07 10.01
CA GLY A 153 3.46 -15.45 8.59
C GLY A 153 3.71 -14.25 7.68
N VAL A 154 3.04 -13.11 7.93
CA VAL A 154 3.24 -11.87 7.17
C VAL A 154 4.67 -11.34 7.34
N GLU A 155 5.15 -11.21 8.58
CA GLU A 155 6.52 -10.73 8.85
C GLU A 155 7.56 -11.64 8.17
N PHE A 156 7.39 -12.97 8.28
CA PHE A 156 8.27 -13.93 7.63
C PHE A 156 8.25 -13.80 6.10
N GLY A 157 7.06 -13.69 5.51
CA GLY A 157 6.90 -13.48 4.06
C GLY A 157 7.57 -12.19 3.58
N GLN A 158 7.42 -11.10 4.32
CA GLN A 158 8.07 -9.83 3.99
C GLN A 158 9.60 -9.91 4.10
N ILE A 159 10.13 -10.53 5.16
CA ILE A 159 11.58 -10.76 5.31
C ILE A 159 12.12 -11.61 4.16
N LEU A 160 11.40 -12.67 3.76
CA LEU A 160 11.77 -13.51 2.63
C LEU A 160 11.84 -12.69 1.33
N VAL A 161 10.81 -11.90 1.02
CA VAL A 161 10.77 -11.05 -0.19
C VAL A 161 11.91 -10.04 -0.19
N VAL A 162 12.15 -9.36 0.93
CA VAL A 162 13.26 -8.41 1.07
C VAL A 162 14.61 -9.09 0.87
N THR A 163 14.81 -10.27 1.45
CA THR A 163 16.05 -11.04 1.35
C THR A 163 16.31 -11.46 -0.10
N LEU A 164 15.27 -11.94 -0.79
CA LEU A 164 15.35 -12.29 -2.22
C LEU A 164 15.66 -11.07 -3.09
N ALA A 165 15.04 -9.92 -2.82
CA ALA A 165 15.30 -8.69 -3.56
C ALA A 165 16.75 -8.21 -3.37
N ILE A 166 17.24 -8.18 -2.13
CA ILE A 166 18.62 -7.79 -1.81
C ILE A 166 19.62 -8.77 -2.44
N SER A 167 19.36 -10.07 -2.35
CA SER A 167 20.22 -11.11 -2.95
C SER A 167 20.27 -10.98 -4.47
N THR A 168 19.13 -10.73 -5.11
CA THR A 168 19.04 -10.48 -6.56
C THR A 168 19.88 -9.27 -6.96
N LEU A 169 19.74 -8.14 -6.24
CA LEU A 169 20.53 -6.94 -6.50
C LEU A 169 22.03 -7.16 -6.25
N TYR A 170 22.39 -7.94 -5.22
CA TYR A 170 23.78 -8.29 -4.92
C TYR A 170 24.40 -9.11 -6.06
N VAL A 171 23.72 -10.16 -6.53
CA VAL A 171 24.18 -11.00 -7.65
C VAL A 171 24.26 -10.17 -8.93
N LEU A 172 23.23 -9.38 -9.26
CA LEU A 172 23.26 -8.48 -10.41
C LEU A 172 24.46 -7.53 -10.35
N GLY A 173 24.78 -6.98 -9.17
CA GLY A 173 25.94 -6.12 -8.94
C GLY A 173 27.30 -6.75 -9.20
N LYS A 174 27.37 -8.09 -9.23
CA LYS A 174 28.59 -8.85 -9.59
C LYS A 174 28.67 -9.22 -11.07
N THR A 175 27.63 -8.92 -11.86
CA THR A 175 27.54 -9.30 -13.28
C THR A 175 27.41 -8.08 -14.18
N LYS A 176 27.61 -8.26 -15.50
CA LYS A 176 27.34 -7.22 -16.51
C LYS A 176 25.85 -6.83 -16.57
N LEU A 177 24.95 -7.61 -15.96
CA LEU A 177 23.52 -7.35 -15.91
C LEU A 177 23.16 -6.15 -15.02
N ILE A 178 24.07 -5.67 -14.16
CA ILE A 178 23.86 -4.46 -13.35
C ILE A 178 23.45 -3.24 -14.18
N LYS A 179 23.82 -3.20 -15.46
CA LYS A 179 23.41 -2.14 -16.40
C LYS A 179 21.89 -2.04 -16.59
N TYR A 180 21.15 -3.12 -16.30
CA TYR A 180 19.68 -3.18 -16.43
C TYR A 180 18.94 -2.93 -15.12
N LYS A 181 19.64 -2.57 -14.02
CA LYS A 181 18.99 -2.36 -12.70
C LYS A 181 17.86 -1.34 -12.74
N GLU A 182 18.02 -0.27 -13.52
CA GLU A 182 17.03 0.80 -13.65
C GLU A 182 15.83 0.34 -14.47
N ASN A 183 16.06 -0.42 -15.54
CA ASN A 183 14.97 -1.06 -16.28
C ASN A 183 14.17 -2.02 -15.40
N LEU A 184 14.84 -2.84 -14.59
CA LEU A 184 14.16 -3.76 -13.66
C LEU A 184 13.32 -3.00 -12.64
N TYR A 185 13.85 -1.92 -12.07
CA TYR A 185 13.10 -1.03 -11.18
C TYR A 185 11.88 -0.42 -11.88
N ASN A 186 12.06 0.15 -13.07
CA ASN A 186 10.98 0.78 -13.84
C ASN A 186 9.90 -0.22 -14.24
N ILE A 187 10.28 -1.41 -14.72
CA ILE A 187 9.34 -2.48 -15.08
C ILE A 187 8.55 -2.94 -13.85
N SER A 188 9.22 -3.11 -12.70
CA SER A 188 8.55 -3.49 -11.45
C SER A 188 7.55 -2.44 -10.99
N ALA A 189 7.91 -1.16 -11.09
CA ALA A 189 7.01 -0.06 -10.74
C ALA A 189 5.82 0.02 -11.71
N LEU A 190 6.04 -0.09 -13.03
CA LEU A 190 4.97 -0.11 -14.03
C LEU A 190 4.01 -1.29 -13.83
N PHE A 191 4.54 -2.47 -13.48
CA PHE A 191 3.74 -3.63 -13.12
C PHE A 191 2.85 -3.35 -11.89
N LEU A 192 3.41 -2.75 -10.84
CA LEU A 192 2.64 -2.39 -9.64
C LEU A 192 1.60 -1.29 -9.92
N ILE A 193 1.91 -0.33 -10.79
CA ILE A 193 0.94 0.68 -11.27
C ILE A 193 -0.23 0.00 -11.98
N ALA A 194 0.06 -0.94 -12.88
CA ALA A 194 -0.98 -1.69 -13.60
C ALA A 194 -1.84 -2.52 -12.63
N LEU A 195 -1.21 -3.24 -11.69
CA LEU A 195 -1.91 -4.03 -10.68
C LEU A 195 -2.78 -3.17 -9.75
N GLY A 196 -2.23 -2.07 -9.23
CA GLY A 196 -2.95 -1.14 -8.37
C GLY A 196 -4.11 -0.47 -9.10
N THR A 197 -3.92 -0.08 -10.37
CA THR A 197 -5.00 0.46 -11.21
C THR A 197 -6.09 -0.59 -11.42
N PHE A 198 -5.71 -1.82 -11.78
CA PHE A 198 -6.66 -2.91 -12.01
C PHE A 198 -7.51 -3.18 -10.78
N TRP A 199 -6.91 -3.37 -9.60
CA TRP A 199 -7.65 -3.60 -8.37
C TRP A 199 -8.46 -2.40 -7.92
N PHE A 200 -7.92 -1.18 -8.02
CA PHE A 200 -8.66 0.02 -7.64
C PHE A 200 -9.91 0.20 -8.50
N VAL A 201 -9.75 0.20 -9.83
CA VAL A 201 -10.87 0.35 -10.77
C VAL A 201 -11.86 -0.81 -10.63
N GLY A 202 -11.37 -2.03 -10.45
CA GLY A 202 -12.21 -3.21 -10.20
C GLY A 202 -13.12 -3.02 -8.98
N ARG A 203 -12.60 -2.44 -7.89
CA ARG A 203 -13.43 -2.12 -6.71
C ARG A 203 -14.35 -0.92 -6.89
N VAL A 204 -13.97 0.06 -7.71
CA VAL A 204 -14.85 1.20 -8.05
C VAL A 204 -16.10 0.71 -8.79
N PHE A 205 -15.98 -0.28 -9.68
CA PHE A 205 -17.06 -0.76 -10.55
C PHE A 205 -17.58 -2.16 -10.24
N SER A 206 -17.09 -2.80 -9.17
CA SER A 206 -17.46 -4.18 -8.83
C SER A 206 -17.14 -5.21 -9.94
N LEU A 207 -16.02 -5.02 -10.64
CA LEU A 207 -15.54 -5.93 -11.69
C LEU A 207 -14.82 -7.14 -11.11
#